data_AF-A0A2J4YHF9-F1
#
_entry.id   AF-A0A2J4YHF9-F1
#
_cell.length_a   1.000
_cell.length_b   1.000
_cell.length_c   1.000
_cell.angle_alpha   90.00
_cell.angle_beta   90.00
_cell.angle_gamma   90.00
#
_symmetry.space_group_name_H-M   'P 1'
#
loop_
_entity.id
_entity.type
_entity.pdbx_description
1 polymer ?
#
loop_
_entity_poly.entity_id
_entity_poly.type
_entity_poly.pdbx_seq_one_letter_code
_entity_poly.pdbx_strand_id
1 'polypeptide(L)'
;MNHSAECSCEESLCETLRGFSAQHPDSVIYQTSLMSALLSGVYEGNTTIADLLTHGDFGLGTFNELDGELIAFSSEVYQLRADGSARKARMEQRTPFAV
;
A
#
# COMPACT_ATOMS: atom_id res chain seq x y z
N MET A 1 -25.50 -35.97 31.18
CA MET A 1 -24.04 -35.78 31.25
C MET A 1 -23.69 -34.74 30.19
N ASN A 2 -23.51 -33.49 30.64
CA ASN A 2 -23.25 -32.32 29.81
C ASN A 2 -21.74 -32.21 29.51
N HIS A 3 -21.39 -32.37 28.25
CA HIS A 3 -20.12 -31.97 27.64
C HIS A 3 -20.54 -31.49 26.23
N SER A 4 -20.15 -30.34 25.69
CA SER A 4 -19.10 -29.39 26.06
C SER A 4 -19.21 -28.17 25.13
N ALA A 5 -19.10 -26.98 25.73
CA ALA A 5 -18.62 -25.70 25.19
C ALA A 5 -19.17 -25.20 23.84
N GLU A 6 -19.90 -24.08 23.94
CA GLU A 6 -20.17 -23.09 22.90
C GLU A 6 -18.92 -22.84 22.03
N CYS A 7 -18.99 -23.25 20.77
CA CYS A 7 -17.93 -23.03 19.79
C CYS A 7 -17.97 -21.56 19.34
N SER A 8 -17.17 -20.70 19.98
CA SER A 8 -17.09 -19.26 19.67
C SER A 8 -16.36 -18.95 18.35
N CYS A 9 -16.02 -19.96 17.55
CA CYS A 9 -15.27 -19.80 16.31
C CYS A 9 -16.03 -18.97 15.27
N GLU A 10 -17.35 -19.13 15.18
CA GLU A 10 -18.18 -18.36 14.23
C GLU A 10 -18.26 -16.87 14.62
N GLU A 11 -18.45 -16.58 15.92
CA GLU A 11 -18.48 -15.23 16.46
C GLU A 11 -17.11 -14.55 16.31
N SER A 12 -16.02 -15.26 16.66
CA SER A 12 -14.65 -14.77 16.54
C SER A 12 -14.25 -14.49 15.09
N LEU A 13 -14.70 -15.31 14.13
CA LEU A 13 -14.49 -15.09 12.70
C LEU A 13 -15.25 -13.85 12.22
N CYS A 14 -16.51 -13.70 12.62
CA CYS A 14 -17.32 -12.52 12.28
C CYS A 14 -16.73 -11.23 12.86
N GLU A 15 -16.23 -11.27 14.09
CA GLU A 15 -15.58 -10.12 14.73
C GLU A 15 -14.27 -9.75 14.03
N THR A 16 -13.47 -10.75 13.65
CA THR A 16 -12.24 -10.55 12.87
C THR A 16 -12.54 -9.94 11.50
N LEU A 17 -13.50 -10.50 10.75
CA LEU A 17 -13.89 -9.98 9.43
C LEU A 17 -14.46 -8.56 9.51
N ARG A 18 -15.25 -8.25 10.54
CA ARG A 18 -15.74 -6.89 10.79
C ARG A 18 -14.60 -5.93 11.13
N GLY A 19 -13.62 -6.37 11.92
CA GLY A 19 -12.42 -5.60 12.23
C GLY A 19 -11.62 -5.25 10.97
N PHE A 20 -11.40 -6.22 10.08
CA PHE A 20 -10.75 -6.00 8.78
C PHE A 20 -11.55 -5.05 7.88
N SER A 21 -12.86 -5.27 7.74
CA SER A 21 -13.71 -4.42 6.90
C SER A 21 -13.86 -2.99 7.44
N ALA A 22 -13.70 -2.79 8.76
CA ALA A 22 -13.74 -1.46 9.38
C ALA A 22 -12.43 -0.68 9.23
N GLN A 23 -11.30 -1.35 8.99
CA GLN A 23 -10.01 -0.69 8.75
C GLN A 23 -9.98 -0.03 7.36
N HIS A 24 -10.67 -0.61 6.37
CA HIS A 24 -10.73 -0.10 4.99
C HIS A 24 -12.18 -0.15 4.47
N PRO A 25 -13.09 0.70 4.99
CA PRO A 25 -14.51 0.70 4.60
C PRO A 25 -14.71 1.04 3.12
N ASP A 26 -13.80 1.86 2.57
CA ASP A 26 -13.72 2.18 1.15
C ASP A 26 -12.66 1.29 0.50
N SER A 27 -13.09 0.14 -0.05
CA SER A 27 -12.24 -0.76 -0.87
C SER A 27 -11.96 -0.14 -2.24
N VAL A 28 -11.31 1.02 -2.24
CA VAL A 28 -11.00 1.83 -3.42
C VAL A 28 -9.54 1.64 -3.79
N ILE A 29 -9.28 1.36 -5.07
CA ILE A 29 -7.93 1.38 -5.62
C ILE A 29 -7.63 2.82 -6.02
N TYR A 30 -6.68 3.43 -5.32
CA TYR A 30 -6.09 4.69 -5.73
C TYR A 30 -4.93 4.42 -6.69
N GLN A 31 -4.78 5.25 -7.71
CA GLN A 31 -3.61 5.20 -8.58
C GLN A 31 -3.24 6.62 -8.98
N THR A 32 -1.96 6.95 -8.87
CA THR A 32 -1.42 8.17 -9.47
C THR A 32 -0.83 7.87 -10.85
N SER A 33 -1.16 8.72 -11.83
CA SER A 33 -0.76 8.56 -13.23
C SER A 33 -1.32 7.30 -13.93
N LEU A 34 -0.82 6.99 -15.13
CA LEU A 34 -1.18 5.83 -15.93
C LEU A 34 0.06 5.00 -16.26
N MET A 35 -0.08 3.67 -16.29
CA MET A 35 1.01 2.77 -16.70
C MET A 35 1.49 3.09 -18.13
N SER A 36 0.59 3.51 -19.02
CA SER A 36 0.95 3.94 -20.38
C SER A 36 1.84 5.19 -20.40
N ALA A 37 1.65 6.13 -19.47
CA ALA A 37 2.49 7.32 -19.35
C ALA A 37 3.90 6.95 -18.88
N LEU A 38 3.99 6.04 -17.90
CA LEU A 38 5.27 5.51 -17.43
C LEU A 38 6.03 4.80 -18.55
N LEU A 39 5.37 3.91 -19.30
CA LEU A 39 5.97 3.21 -20.45
C LEU A 39 6.40 4.16 -21.58
N SER A 40 5.76 5.34 -21.68
CA SER A 40 6.11 6.38 -22.66
C SER A 40 7.26 7.29 -22.22
N GLY A 41 7.83 7.08 -21.03
CA GLY A 41 8.97 7.85 -20.53
C GLY A 41 8.62 8.99 -19.58
N VAL A 42 7.38 9.07 -19.08
CA VAL A 42 7.00 10.07 -18.06
C VAL A 42 7.46 9.60 -16.69
N TYR A 43 8.72 9.89 -16.34
CA TYR A 43 9.36 9.45 -15.09
C TYR A 43 9.37 10.50 -13.98
N GLU A 44 8.73 11.65 -14.20
CA GLU A 44 8.60 12.73 -13.20
C GLU A 44 7.13 12.91 -12.84
N GLY A 45 6.78 12.63 -11.58
CA GLY A 45 5.47 12.95 -11.01
C GLY A 45 5.56 13.96 -9.87
N ASN A 46 4.39 14.46 -9.46
CA ASN A 46 4.26 15.46 -8.40
C ASN A 46 3.68 14.89 -7.10
N THR A 47 3.14 13.67 -7.12
CA THR A 47 2.58 13.00 -5.93
C THR A 47 3.71 12.61 -4.99
N THR A 48 3.60 13.04 -3.73
CA THR A 48 4.58 12.68 -2.69
C THR A 48 4.19 11.39 -1.97
N ILE A 49 5.13 10.76 -1.26
CA ILE A 49 4.83 9.62 -0.39
C ILE A 49 3.83 10.01 0.71
N ALA A 50 3.92 11.23 1.23
CA ALA A 50 2.95 11.75 2.18
C ALA A 50 1.52 11.75 1.58
N ASP A 51 1.37 12.16 0.33
CA ASP A 51 0.08 12.17 -0.36
C ASP A 51 -0.46 10.74 -0.57
N LEU A 52 0.40 9.79 -0.98
CA LEU A 52 0.00 8.38 -1.16
C LEU A 52 -0.57 7.77 0.12
N LEU A 53 0.06 8.04 1.27
CA LEU A 53 -0.38 7.52 2.57
C LEU A 53 -1.73 8.09 3.02
N THR A 54 -2.24 9.15 2.40
CA THR A 54 -3.61 9.63 2.63
C THR A 54 -4.66 8.78 1.91
N HIS A 55 -4.24 7.97 0.93
CA HIS A 55 -5.10 7.15 0.10
C HIS A 55 -5.08 5.65 0.46
N GLY A 56 -4.10 5.20 1.23
CA GLY A 56 -3.99 3.81 1.66
C GLY A 56 -2.73 3.51 2.45
N ASP A 57 -2.65 2.31 3.00
CA ASP A 57 -1.55 1.79 3.81
C ASP A 57 -0.79 0.64 3.15
N PHE A 58 -1.24 0.20 1.96
CA PHE A 58 -0.66 -0.87 1.18
C PHE A 58 -0.60 -0.46 -0.30
N GLY A 59 0.51 -0.78 -0.97
CA GLY A 59 0.67 -0.42 -2.38
C GLY A 59 2.06 -0.70 -2.93
N LEU A 60 2.23 -0.39 -4.21
CA LEU A 60 3.50 -0.53 -4.94
C LEU A 60 3.63 0.53 -6.04
N GLY A 61 4.85 0.70 -6.55
CA GLY A 61 5.11 1.65 -7.63
C GLY A 61 6.59 1.87 -7.86
N THR A 62 6.95 3.07 -8.31
CA THR A 62 8.34 3.50 -8.51
C THR A 62 8.55 4.91 -7.98
N PHE A 63 9.80 5.33 -7.83
CA PHE A 63 10.15 6.72 -7.55
C PHE A 63 10.42 7.50 -8.85
N ASN A 64 10.49 8.84 -8.75
CA ASN A 64 10.92 9.69 -9.86
C ASN A 64 12.28 9.22 -10.42
N GLU A 65 12.52 9.50 -11.70
CA GLU A 65 13.70 9.06 -12.46
C GLU A 65 13.86 7.53 -12.56
N LEU A 66 12.82 6.76 -12.19
CA LEU A 66 12.90 5.30 -12.01
C LEU A 66 14.00 4.88 -11.02
N ASP A 67 14.22 5.66 -9.94
CA ASP A 67 15.15 5.30 -8.85
C ASP A 67 14.58 4.14 -8.00
N GLY A 68 14.47 2.95 -8.59
CA GLY A 68 14.01 1.75 -7.90
C GLY A 68 12.51 1.68 -7.61
N GLU A 69 12.13 0.58 -6.98
CA GLU A 69 10.75 0.19 -6.72
C GLU A 69 10.27 0.74 -5.37
N LEU A 70 8.99 1.09 -5.33
CA LEU A 70 8.25 1.47 -4.14
C LEU A 70 7.43 0.27 -3.67
N ILE A 71 7.52 -0.04 -2.38
CA ILE A 71 6.58 -0.96 -1.72
C ILE A 71 6.08 -0.32 -0.42
N ALA A 72 4.77 -0.35 -0.21
CA ALA A 72 4.11 0.16 0.98
C ALA A 72 3.32 -0.96 1.65
N PHE A 73 3.48 -1.10 2.97
CA PHE A 73 2.69 -2.02 3.78
C PHE A 73 2.64 -1.51 5.22
N SER A 74 1.47 -1.61 5.86
CA SER A 74 1.26 -1.12 7.24
C SER A 74 1.66 0.36 7.41
N SER A 75 1.36 1.20 6.40
CA SER A 75 1.71 2.63 6.34
C SER A 75 3.21 2.94 6.36
N GLU A 76 4.05 1.93 6.18
CA GLU A 76 5.50 2.06 6.06
C GLU A 76 5.90 1.87 4.59
N VAL A 77 6.68 2.82 4.06
CA VAL A 77 7.05 2.84 2.64
C VAL A 77 8.55 2.64 2.50
N TYR A 78 8.94 1.76 1.58
CA TYR A 78 10.31 1.39 1.31
C TYR A 78 10.66 1.57 -0.17
N GLN A 79 11.92 1.92 -0.40
CA GLN A 79 12.54 2.01 -1.71
C GLN A 79 13.53 0.87 -1.90
N LEU A 80 13.28 0.03 -2.88
CA LEU A 80 14.10 -1.10 -3.29
C LEU A 80 14.90 -0.70 -4.52
N ARG A 81 16.21 -0.56 -4.39
CA ARG A 81 17.07 -0.03 -5.47
C ARG A 81 17.70 -1.15 -6.28
N ALA A 82 18.10 -0.82 -7.51
CA ALA A 82 18.78 -1.75 -8.42
C ALA A 82 20.14 -2.24 -7.90
N ASP A 83 20.75 -1.52 -6.96
CA ASP A 83 21.98 -1.93 -6.26
C ASP A 83 21.73 -3.00 -5.17
N GLY A 84 20.47 -3.40 -4.96
CA GLY A 84 20.06 -4.37 -3.94
C GLY A 84 19.83 -3.76 -2.55
N SER A 85 20.04 -2.44 -2.37
CA SER A 85 19.74 -1.77 -1.12
C SER A 85 18.24 -1.51 -0.96
N ALA A 86 17.75 -1.71 0.27
CA ALA A 86 16.40 -1.35 0.67
C ALA A 86 16.48 -0.29 1.77
N ARG A 87 15.78 0.83 1.58
CA ARG A 87 15.73 1.91 2.57
C ARG A 87 14.32 2.41 2.78
N LYS A 88 14.05 2.99 3.95
CA LYS A 88 12.77 3.68 4.21
C LYS A 88 12.66 4.90 3.29
N ALA A 89 11.51 5.06 2.65
CA ALA A 89 11.23 6.22 1.82
C ALA A 89 11.00 7.46 2.70
N ARG A 90 11.41 8.62 2.18
CA ARG A 90 11.17 9.92 2.79
C ARG A 90 9.83 10.47 2.32
N MET A 91 9.13 11.17 3.19
CA MET A 91 7.77 11.65 2.93
C MET A 91 7.70 12.62 1.74
N GLU A 92 8.77 13.37 1.50
CA GLU A 92 8.90 14.32 0.40
C GLU A 92 9.31 13.69 -0.94
N GLN A 93 9.68 12.41 -0.96
CA GLN A 93 9.99 11.73 -2.23
C GLN A 93 8.75 11.68 -3.10
N ARG A 94 8.96 11.76 -4.42
CA ARG A 94 7.90 11.80 -5.42
C ARG A 94 7.87 10.52 -6.23
N THR A 95 6.68 10.23 -6.73
CA THR A 95 6.41 9.10 -7.61
C THR A 95 5.77 9.55 -8.92
N PRO A 96 6.20 9.00 -10.07
CA PRO A 96 5.51 9.16 -11.34
C PRO A 96 4.37 8.15 -11.51
N PHE A 97 4.33 7.09 -10.69
CA PHE A 97 3.33 6.02 -10.75
C PHE A 97 3.33 5.20 -9.45
N ALA A 98 2.17 5.07 -8.82
CA ALA A 98 1.91 4.20 -7.68
C ALA A 98 0.44 3.78 -7.63
N VAL A 99 0.20 2.60 -7.05
CA VAL A 99 -1.12 1.99 -6.79
C VAL A 99 -1.18 1.55 -5.34
#